data_AF-A3MU21-F1
#
_entry.id   AF-A3MU21-F1
#
_cell.length_a   1.000
_cell.length_b   1.000
_cell.length_c   1.000
_cell.angle_alpha   90.00
_cell.angle_beta   90.00
_cell.angle_gamma   90.00
#
_symmetry.space_group_name_H-M   'P 1'
#
loop_
_entity.id
_entity.type
_entity.pdbx_description
1 polymer ?
#
loop_
_entity_poly.entity_id
_entity_poly.type
_entity_poly.pdbx_seq_one_letter_code
_entity_poly.pdbx_strand_id
1 'polypeptide(L)'
;MGVRADMSFVFVFTECPPGHLLALRQWGFHIVATVDCPGLEKVVDVKSYIRDKFAVVVGDKGLAEELRVGAVDVGEVEEFLRWLSGEGARLFKAALQ
;
A
#
# COMPACT_ATOMS: atom_id res chain seq x y z
N MET A 1 8.55 25.67 11.30
CA MET A 1 7.76 25.17 10.15
C MET A 1 7.45 23.71 10.44
N GLY A 2 6.24 23.41 10.93
CA GLY A 2 5.85 22.04 11.26
C GLY A 2 5.55 21.29 9.98
N VAL A 3 6.37 20.29 9.66
CA VAL A 3 5.99 19.29 8.67
C VAL A 3 4.80 18.56 9.26
N ARG A 4 3.59 18.80 8.75
CA ARG A 4 2.50 17.85 8.96
C ARG A 4 3.02 16.56 8.35
N ALA A 5 3.35 15.58 9.19
CA ALA A 5 3.58 14.23 8.74
C ALA A 5 2.24 13.77 8.15
N ASP A 6 2.10 13.92 6.84
CA ASP A 6 1.07 13.23 6.08
C ASP A 6 1.40 11.75 6.23
N MET A 7 0.77 11.09 7.21
CA MET A 7 0.97 9.66 7.44
C MET A 7 0.34 8.91 6.27
N SER A 8 1.11 8.75 5.20
CA SER A 8 0.70 8.02 4.02
C SER A 8 0.63 6.52 4.33
N PHE A 9 -0.48 5.86 3.99
CA PHE A 9 -0.57 4.41 3.98
C PHE A 9 -0.01 3.90 2.64
N VAL A 10 0.96 2.99 2.68
CA VAL A 10 1.60 2.43 1.49
C VAL A 10 1.54 0.90 1.42
N PHE A 11 1.16 0.39 0.25
CA PHE A 11 1.37 -1.00 -0.16
C PHE A 11 2.69 -1.12 -0.92
N VAL A 12 3.57 -1.99 -0.43
CA VAL A 12 4.87 -2.31 -1.03
C VAL A 12 4.79 -3.69 -1.65
N PHE A 13 4.82 -3.77 -2.98
CA PHE A 13 4.84 -5.04 -3.70
C PHE A 13 6.29 -5.44 -4.01
N THR A 14 6.63 -6.72 -3.77
CA THR A 14 7.96 -7.25 -4.15
C THR A 14 8.04 -7.66 -5.62
N GLU A 15 6.90 -7.77 -6.29
CA GLU A 15 6.75 -8.03 -7.73
C GLU A 15 5.79 -7.00 -8.35
N CYS A 16 5.57 -7.07 -9.67
CA CYS A 16 4.58 -6.19 -10.28
C CYS A 16 3.15 -6.59 -9.90
N PRO A 17 2.37 -5.70 -9.27
CA PRO A 17 1.00 -6.02 -8.90
C PRO A 17 0.13 -6.21 -10.15
N PRO A 18 -0.92 -7.04 -10.06
CA PRO A 18 -2.00 -7.04 -11.02
C PRO A 18 -2.56 -5.63 -11.23
N GLY A 19 -2.81 -5.26 -12.49
CA GLY A 19 -3.17 -3.88 -12.86
C GLY A 19 -4.43 -3.35 -12.18
N HIS A 20 -5.39 -4.20 -11.83
CA HIS A 20 -6.61 -3.79 -11.12
C HIS A 20 -6.34 -3.33 -9.68
N LEU A 21 -5.27 -3.82 -9.03
CA LEU A 21 -4.90 -3.39 -7.68
C LEU A 21 -4.42 -1.93 -7.64
N LEU A 22 -4.04 -1.35 -8.78
CA LEU A 22 -3.70 0.06 -8.88
C LEU A 22 -4.89 0.98 -8.55
N ALA A 23 -6.12 0.46 -8.56
CA ALA A 23 -7.32 1.18 -8.14
C ALA A 23 -7.29 1.60 -6.65
N LEU A 24 -6.45 0.98 -5.81
CA LEU A 24 -6.25 1.42 -4.42
C LEU A 24 -5.78 2.89 -4.34
N ARG A 25 -5.08 3.41 -5.36
CA ARG A 25 -4.70 4.83 -5.44
C ARG A 25 -5.89 5.78 -5.41
N GLN A 26 -7.04 5.34 -5.94
CA GLN A 26 -8.28 6.14 -5.95
C GLN A 26 -8.85 6.34 -4.54
N TRP A 27 -8.39 5.53 -3.59
CA TRP A 27 -8.76 5.58 -2.17
C TRP A 27 -7.69 6.27 -1.30
N GLY A 28 -6.65 6.87 -1.92
CA GLY A 28 -5.58 7.57 -1.20
C GLY A 28 -4.43 6.68 -0.74
N PHE A 29 -4.44 5.39 -1.06
CA PHE A 29 -3.32 4.50 -0.76
C PHE A 29 -2.17 4.71 -1.74
N HIS A 30 -0.96 4.80 -1.21
CA HIS A 30 0.24 4.75 -2.03
C HIS A 30 0.55 3.31 -2.42
N ILE A 31 1.04 3.14 -3.65
CA ILE A 31 1.43 1.83 -4.17
C ILE A 31 2.80 1.99 -4.83
N VAL A 32 3.75 1.18 -4.35
CA VAL A 32 5.13 1.11 -4.83
C VAL A 32 5.54 -0.34 -5.07
N ALA A 33 6.59 -0.54 -5.86
CA ALA A 33 7.18 -1.86 -6.09
C ALA A 33 8.69 -1.84 -5.81
N THR A 34 9.27 -2.97 -5.41
CA THR A 34 10.74 -3.10 -5.28
C THR A 34 11.43 -3.36 -6.62
N VAL A 35 10.66 -3.74 -7.64
CA VAL A 35 11.09 -3.98 -9.02
C VAL A 35 10.53 -2.91 -9.97
N ASP A 36 11.06 -2.83 -11.19
CA ASP A 36 10.57 -1.90 -12.20
C ASP A 36 9.22 -2.35 -12.77
N CYS A 37 8.16 -1.59 -12.48
CA CYS A 37 6.82 -1.85 -12.96
C CYS A 37 6.22 -0.62 -13.65
N PRO A 38 5.58 -0.76 -14.82
CA PRO A 38 4.95 0.35 -15.52
C PRO A 38 3.93 1.09 -14.62
N GLY A 39 4.10 2.41 -14.48
CA GLY A 39 3.17 3.26 -13.72
C GLY A 39 3.32 3.21 -12.20
N LEU A 40 4.34 2.51 -11.68
CA LEU A 40 4.68 2.47 -10.25
C LEU A 40 6.02 3.14 -9.97
N GLU A 41 6.10 3.76 -8.79
CA GLU A 41 7.39 4.17 -8.23
C GLU A 41 8.14 2.92 -7.78
N LYS A 42 9.40 2.81 -8.20
CA LYS A 42 10.32 1.78 -7.74
C LYS A 42 11.04 2.24 -6.48
N VAL A 43 10.99 1.42 -5.43
CA VAL A 43 11.65 1.66 -4.15
C VAL A 43 12.74 0.62 -3.92
N VAL A 44 13.99 1.08 -3.91
CA VAL A 44 15.16 0.20 -3.69
C VAL A 44 15.47 0.03 -2.20
N ASP A 45 15.48 1.14 -1.43
CA ASP A 45 15.63 1.10 0.02
C ASP A 45 14.26 1.22 0.70
N VAL A 46 13.58 0.07 0.82
CA VAL A 46 12.24 -0.01 1.42
C VAL A 46 12.27 0.50 2.86
N LYS A 47 13.28 0.14 3.65
CA LYS A 47 13.39 0.49 5.06
C LYS A 47 13.42 2.00 5.29
N SER A 48 14.22 2.73 4.51
CA SER A 48 14.24 4.19 4.62
C SER A 48 12.95 4.80 4.08
N TYR A 49 12.40 4.25 3.00
CA TYR A 49 11.17 4.76 2.39
C TYR A 49 9.96 4.69 3.33
N ILE A 50 9.81 3.61 4.11
CA ILE A 50 8.65 3.39 4.98
C ILE A 50 8.72 4.07 6.35
N ARG A 51 9.85 4.71 6.70
CA ARG A 51 10.16 5.18 8.07
C ARG A 51 9.04 5.99 8.73
N ASP A 52 8.37 6.83 7.95
CA ASP A 52 7.31 7.74 8.42
C ASP A 52 5.95 7.40 7.77
N LYS A 53 5.76 6.14 7.36
CA LYS A 53 4.57 5.66 6.64
C LYS A 53 3.92 4.48 7.35
N PHE A 54 2.61 4.32 7.18
CA PHE A 54 1.95 3.07 7.54
C PHE A 54 2.11 2.08 6.38
N ALA A 55 3.07 1.18 6.49
CA ALA A 55 3.44 0.29 5.40
C ALA A 55 2.86 -1.13 5.57
N VAL A 56 2.50 -1.73 4.45
CA VAL A 56 2.15 -3.14 4.34
C VAL A 56 2.92 -3.73 3.16
N VAL A 57 3.63 -4.83 3.39
CA VAL A 57 4.31 -5.58 2.32
C VAL A 57 3.35 -6.64 1.78
N VAL A 58 3.27 -6.72 0.44
CA VAL A 58 2.38 -7.64 -0.27
C VAL A 58 3.20 -8.75 -0.91
N GLY A 59 2.88 -10.00 -0.56
CA GLY A 59 3.47 -11.20 -1.17
C GLY A 59 4.83 -11.64 -0.61
N ASP A 60 5.42 -10.90 0.33
CA ASP A 60 6.69 -11.26 0.98
C ASP A 60 6.61 -11.08 2.50
N LYS A 61 6.26 -12.18 3.18
CA LYS A 61 6.17 -12.21 4.64
C LYS A 61 7.54 -12.04 5.32
N GLY A 62 8.62 -12.55 4.71
CA GLY A 62 9.95 -12.45 5.29
C GLY A 62 10.45 -11.01 5.34
N LEU A 63 10.26 -10.29 4.24
CA LEU A 63 10.55 -8.86 4.18
C LEU A 63 9.68 -8.06 5.15
N ALA A 64 8.39 -8.39 5.27
CA ALA A 64 7.50 -7.74 6.22
C ALA A 64 7.97 -7.90 7.68
N GLU A 65 8.41 -9.11 8.06
CA GLU A 65 8.93 -9.41 9.39
C GLU A 65 10.24 -8.67 9.67
N GLU A 66 11.17 -8.63 8.69
CA GLU A 66 12.42 -7.88 8.80
C GLU A 66 12.16 -6.39 9.05
N LEU A 67 11.19 -5.83 8.31
CA LEU A 67 10.80 -4.43 8.40
C LEU A 67 9.85 -4.12 9.57
N ARG A 68 9.33 -5.16 10.24
CA ARG A 68 8.33 -5.09 11.32
C ARG A 68 7.06 -4.33 10.91
N VAL A 69 6.54 -4.66 9.73
CA VAL A 69 5.31 -4.06 9.16
C VAL A 69 4.24 -5.13 8.90
N GLY A 70 3.04 -4.69 8.48
CA GLY A 70 1.99 -5.62 8.08
C GLY A 70 2.41 -6.46 6.86
N ALA A 71 2.03 -7.73 6.87
CA ALA A 71 2.19 -8.64 5.73
C ALA A 71 0.79 -9.04 5.24
N VAL A 72 0.58 -9.00 3.93
CA VAL A 72 -0.64 -9.53 3.29
C VAL A 72 -0.27 -10.24 1.99
N ASP A 73 -1.13 -11.14 1.52
CA ASP A 73 -1.03 -11.69 0.18
C ASP A 73 -1.85 -10.88 -0.84
N VAL A 74 -1.65 -11.17 -2.12
CA VAL A 74 -2.36 -10.49 -3.22
C VAL A 74 -3.88 -10.68 -3.12
N GLY A 75 -4.35 -11.85 -2.69
CA GLY A 75 -5.77 -12.16 -2.56
C GLY A 75 -6.43 -11.35 -1.46
N GLU A 76 -5.76 -11.16 -0.32
CA GLU A 76 -6.24 -10.29 0.76
C GLU A 76 -6.36 -8.83 0.30
N VAL A 77 -5.42 -8.35 -0.52
CA VAL A 77 -5.51 -7.01 -1.13
C VAL A 77 -6.68 -6.92 -2.11
N GLU A 78 -6.95 -7.97 -2.88
CA GLU A 78 -8.12 -8.04 -3.78
C GLU A 78 -9.45 -8.01 -3.02
N GLU A 79 -9.55 -8.77 -1.93
CA GLU A 79 -10.72 -8.75 -1.06
C GLU A 79 -10.93 -7.38 -0.43
N PHE A 80 -9.85 -6.74 0.04
CA PHE A 80 -9.90 -5.39 0.57
C PHE A 80 -10.37 -4.38 -0.49
N LEU A 81 -9.84 -4.43 -1.71
CA LEU A 81 -10.27 -3.56 -2.81
C LEU A 81 -11.74 -3.81 -3.20
N ARG A 82 -12.20 -5.06 -3.16
CA ARG A 82 -13.60 -5.41 -3.39
C ARG A 82 -14.50 -4.82 -2.31
N TRP A 83 -14.09 -4.90 -1.05
CA TRP A 83 -14.79 -4.30 0.08
C TRP A 83 -14.85 -2.77 -0.05
N LEU A 84 -13.74 -2.13 -0.41
CA LEU A 84 -13.69 -0.69 -0.72
C LEU A 84 -14.62 -0.31 -1.88
N SER A 85 -14.81 -1.19 -2.85
CA SER A 85 -15.69 -0.92 -3.99
C SER A 85 -17.18 -1.16 -3.67
N GLY A 86 -17.50 -1.71 -2.50
CA GLY A 86 -18.86 -2.00 -2.03
C GLY A 86 -19.52 -0.82 -1.31
N GLU A 87 -20.82 -0.97 -0.98
CA GLU A 87 -21.60 0.07 -0.31
C GLU A 87 -21.07 0.47 1.07
N GLY A 88 -20.38 -0.44 1.77
CA GLY A 88 -19.78 -0.20 3.09
C GLY A 88 -18.67 0.87 3.09
N ALA A 89 -18.00 1.08 1.96
CA ALA A 89 -16.86 1.98 1.87
C ALA A 89 -17.22 3.47 1.77
N ARG A 90 -18.49 3.79 1.47
CA ARG A 90 -18.97 5.19 1.45
C ARG A 90 -18.80 5.87 2.81
N LEU A 91 -18.95 5.12 3.90
CA LEU A 91 -18.71 5.62 5.26
C LEU A 91 -17.22 5.75 5.58
N PHE A 92 -16.39 4.84 5.06
CA PHE A 92 -14.95 4.84 5.26
C PHE A 92 -14.26 6.02 4.58
N LYS A 93 -14.67 6.37 3.35
CA LYS A 93 -14.12 7.52 2.60
C LYS A 93 -14.32 8.84 3.33
N ALA A 94 -15.46 9.02 4.02
CA ALA A 94 -15.75 10.22 4.80
C ALA A 94 -14.93 10.33 6.09
N ALA A 95 -14.38 9.21 6.60
CA ALA A 95 -13.58 9.18 7.82
C ALA A 95 -12.08 9.38 7.58
N LEU A 96 -11.62 9.25 6.33
CA LEU A 96 -10.23 9.46 5.90
C LEU A 96 -9.95 10.87 5.34
N GLN A 97 -10.98 11.71 5.20
CA GLN A 97 -10.89 13.11 4.79
C GLN A 97 -10.89 14.04 6.00
#